data_AF-A0A087UYN3-F1
#
_entry.id   AF-A0A087UYN3-F1
#
_cell.length_a   1.000
_cell.length_b   1.000
_cell.length_c   1.000
_cell.angle_alpha   90.00
_cell.angle_beta   90.00
_cell.angle_gamma   90.00
#
_symmetry.space_group_name_H-M   'P 1'
#
loop_
_entity.id
_entity.type
_entity.pdbx_description
1 polymer ?
#
loop_
_entity_poly.entity_id
_entity_poly.type
_entity_poly.pdbx_seq_one_letter_code
_entity_poly.pdbx_strand_id
1 'polypeptide(L)' 'MFEILDTLNHSFKAFLDQGDPRLNEWPMMKTPFPGMAMIAAYIYFVKVAGPQFMKNRSPYDLRW' A
#
# COMPACT_ATOMS: atom_id res chain seq x y z
N MET A 1 0.20 -13.66 25.43
CA MET A 1 0.17 -13.85 23.96
C MET A 1 -1.18 -13.41 23.41
N PHE A 2 -2.28 -14.06 23.81
CA PHE A 2 -3.64 -13.70 23.36
C PHE A 2 -4.05 -12.26 23.75
N GLU A 3 -3.80 -11.85 25.00
CA GLU A 3 -4.11 -10.48 25.45
C GLU A 3 -3.40 -9.37 24.66
N ILE A 4 -2.17 -9.61 24.21
CA ILE A 4 -1.40 -8.65 23.41
C ILE A 4 -2.06 -8.49 22.04
N LEU A 5 -2.46 -9.59 21.41
CA LEU A 5 -3.14 -9.57 20.11
C LEU A 5 -4.49 -8.85 20.21
N ASP A 6 -5.25 -9.10 21.28
CA ASP A 6 -6.52 -8.42 21.52
C ASP A 6 -6.33 -6.91 21.73
N THR A 7 -5.31 -6.52 22.48
CA THR A 7 -4.97 -5.11 22.72
C THR A 7 -4.58 -4.40 21.42
N LEU A 8 -3.78 -5.05 20.57
CA LEU A 8 -3.38 -4.52 19.27
C LEU A 8 -4.58 -4.37 18.33
N ASN A 9 -5.43 -5.40 18.25
CA ASN A 9 -6.62 -5.38 17.40
C ASN A 9 -7.61 -4.30 17.87
N HIS A 10 -7.81 -4.14 19.18
CA HIS A 10 -8.67 -3.12 19.74
C HIS A 10 -8.16 -1.70 19.41
N SER A 11 -6.86 -1.49 19.59
CA SER A 11 -6.20 -0.21 19.27
C SER A 11 -6.31 0.12 17.78
N PHE A 12 -6.09 -0.88 16.91
CA PHE A 12 -6.20 -0.71 15.46
C PHE A 12 -7.63 -0.37 15.03
N LYS A 13 -8.64 -1.05 15.60
CA LYS A 13 -10.04 -0.75 15.35
C LYS A 13 -10.40 0.67 15.78
N ALA A 14 -9.98 1.08 16.98
CA ALA A 14 -10.22 2.42 17.50
C ALA A 14 -9.59 3.53 16.63
N PHE A 15 -8.48 3.23 15.94
CA PHE A 15 -7.89 4.13 14.96
C PHE A 15 -8.73 4.22 13.67
N LEU A 16 -9.20 3.09 13.14
CA LEU A 16 -10.04 3.08 11.93
C LEU A 16 -11.38 3.79 12.14
N ASP A 17 -11.98 3.63 13.32
CA ASP A 17 -13.28 4.24 13.66
C ASP A 17 -13.23 5.78 13.75
N GLN A 18 -12.04 6.40 13.78
CA GLN A 18 -11.86 7.86 13.74
C GLN A 18 -11.93 8.46 12.32
N GLY A 19 -11.95 7.62 11.28
CA GLY A 19 -12.01 8.07 9.88
C GLY A 19 -13.36 8.69 9.49
N ASP A 20 -13.37 9.50 8.42
CA ASP A 20 -14.61 10.02 7.84
C ASP A 20 -15.45 8.89 7.24
N PRO A 21 -16.68 8.63 7.73
CA PRO A 21 -17.52 7.53 7.28
C PRO A 21 -17.91 7.62 5.80
N ARG A 22 -17.88 8.81 5.19
CA ARG A 22 -18.23 9.00 3.77
C ARG A 22 -17.22 8.37 2.82
N LEU A 23 -16.00 8.15 3.30
CA LEU A 23 -14.89 7.61 2.50
C LEU A 23 -14.78 6.09 2.60
N ASN A 24 -15.55 5.43 3.48
CA ASN A 24 -15.37 4.00 3.79
C ASN A 24 -15.59 3.08 2.58
N GLU A 25 -16.48 3.45 1.66
CA GLU A 25 -16.73 2.67 0.45
C GLU A 25 -15.80 3.01 -0.72
N TRP A 26 -14.90 3.98 -0.54
CA TRP A 26 -13.94 4.30 -1.57
C TRP A 26 -12.88 3.21 -1.66
N PRO A 27 -12.39 2.91 -2.88
CA PRO A 27 -11.29 1.99 -3.07
C PRO A 27 -10.10 2.40 -2.19
N MET A 28 -9.47 1.41 -1.54
CA MET A 28 -8.28 1.58 -0.70
C MET A 28 -8.46 2.36 0.62
N MET A 29 -9.69 2.76 0.98
CA MET A 29 -9.93 3.56 2.20
C MET A 29 -10.35 2.75 3.43
N LYS A 30 -10.78 1.48 3.26
CA LYS A 30 -11.24 0.61 4.37
C LYS A 30 -10.15 0.33 5.41
N THR A 31 -8.90 0.23 4.98
CA THR A 31 -7.73 0.05 5.85
C THR A 31 -6.53 0.73 5.20
N PRO A 32 -5.47 1.07 5.95
CA PRO A 32 -4.26 1.66 5.38
C PRO A 32 -3.40 0.65 4.60
N PHE A 33 -3.63 -0.66 4.76
CA PHE A 33 -2.78 -1.70 4.16
C PHE A 33 -2.73 -1.69 2.62
N PRO A 34 -3.86 -1.55 1.89
CA PRO A 34 -3.83 -1.39 0.43
C PRO A 34 -2.96 -0.21 -0.04
N GLY A 35 -3.04 0.93 0.64
CA GLY A 35 -2.22 2.10 0.34
C GLY A 35 -0.73 1.84 0.56
N MET A 36 -0.38 1.27 1.72
CA MET A 36 1.00 0.88 2.03
C MET A 36 1.55 -0.16 1.04
N ALA A 37 0.75 -1.15 0.66
CA ALA A 37 1.13 -2.16 -0.32
C ALA A 37 1.42 -1.54 -1.70
N MET A 38 0.61 -0.58 -2.14
CA MET A 38 0.84 0.15 -3.39
C MET A 38 2.15 0.96 -3.37
N ILE A 39 2.44 1.64 -2.26
CA ILE A 39 3.70 2.39 -2.10
C ILE A 39 4.89 1.43 -2.13
N ALA A 40 4.81 0.32 -1.38
CA ALA A 40 5.86 -0.69 -1.36
C ALA A 40 6.09 -1.31 -2.75
N ALA A 41 5.01 -1.64 -3.46
CA ALA A 41 5.06 -2.16 -4.81
C ALA A 41 5.70 -1.15 -5.79
N TYR A 42 5.35 0.13 -5.69
CA TYR A 42 5.94 1.18 -6.51
C TYR A 42 7.45 1.33 -6.27
N ILE A 43 7.87 1.40 -4.99
CA ILE A 43 9.29 1.52 -4.64
C ILE A 43 10.06 0.30 -5.14
N TYR A 44 9.53 -0.90 -4.93
CA TYR A 44 10.13 -2.14 -5.42
C TYR A 44 10.24 -2.14 -6.95
N PHE A 45 9.19 -1.71 -7.63
CA PHE A 45 9.18 -1.63 -9.09
C PHE A 45 10.23 -0.65 -9.62
N VAL A 46 10.29 0.58 -9.10
CA VAL A 46 11.22 1.59 -9.62
C VAL A 46 12.68 1.30 -9.25
N LYS A 47 12.94 0.73 -8.06
CA LYS A 47 14.32 0.53 -7.57
C LYS A 47 14.91 -0.81 -7.94
N VAL A 48 14.09 -1.86 -8.07
CA VAL A 48 14.58 -3.23 -8.23
C VAL A 48 14.06 -3.88 -9.50
N ALA A 49 12.75 -4.09 -9.61
CA ALA A 49 12.19 -4.89 -10.70
C ALA A 49 12.32 -4.20 -12.07
N GLY A 50 12.06 -2.90 -12.14
CA GLY A 50 12.14 -2.08 -13.35
C GLY A 50 13.55 -2.02 -13.93
N PRO A 51 14.58 -1.59 -13.17
CA PRO A 51 15.97 -1.57 -13.65
C PRO A 51 16.48 -2.95 -14.06
N GLN A 52 16.14 -4.00 -13.30
CA GLN A 52 16.53 -5.37 -13.62
C GLN A 52 15.88 -5.85 -14.93
N PHE A 53 14.61 -5.52 -15.15
CA PHE A 53 13.90 -5.85 -16.38
C PHE A 53 14.43 -5.08 -17.61
N MET A 54 14.86 -3.83 -17.41
CA MET A 54 15.35 -2.94 -18.48
C MET A 54 16.85 -3.10 -18.78
N LYS A 55 17.61 -3.90 -18.00
CA LYS A 55 19.07 -3.99 -18.08
C LYS A 55 19.63 -4.27 -19.49
N ASN A 56 18.93 -5.06 -20.29
CA ASN A 56 19.36 -5.45 -21.65
C ASN A 56 18.36 -4.99 -22.73
N ARG A 57 17.56 -3.95 -22.45
CA ARG A 57 16.53 -3.43 -23.36
C ARG A 57 16.84 -1.97 -23.68
N SER A 58 16.59 -1.55 -24.91
CA SER A 58 16.61 -0.13 -25.25
C SER A 58 15.51 0.62 -24.48
N PRO A 59 15.74 1.89 -24.11
CA PRO A 59 14.69 2.73 -23.54
C PRO A 59 13.46 2.80 -24.46
N TYR A 60 12.27 2.86 -23.86
CA TYR A 60 11.03 3.08 -24.63
C TYR A 60 10.97 4.53 -25.13
N ASP A 61 10.56 4.73 -26.38
CA ASP A 61 10.17 6.06 -26.86
C ASP A 61 8.71 6.30 -26.49
N LEU A 62 8.48 7.16 -25.49
CA LEU A 62 7.16 7.48 -24.96
C LEU A 62 6.61 8.80 -25.51
N ARG A 63 7.21 9.32 -26.58
CA ARG A 63 6.71 10.49 -27.29
C ARG A 63 5.52 10.07 -28.17
N TRP A 64 4.45 10.85 -28.10
CA TRP A 64 3.24 10.69 -28.88
C TRP A 64 3.35 11.42 -30.22
#